data_AF-A0A956RXU1-F1
#
_entry.id   AF-A0A956RXU1-F1
#
_cell.length_a   1.000
_cell.length_b   1.000
_cell.length_c   1.000
_cell.angle_alpha   90.00
_cell.angle_beta   90.00
_cell.angle_gamma   90.00
#
_symmetry.space_group_name_H-M   'P 1'
#
loop_
_entity.id
_entity.type
_entity.pdbx_description
1 polymer ?
#
loop_
_entity_poly.entity_id
_entity_poly.type
_entity_poly.pdbx_seq_one_letter_code
_entity_poly.pdbx_strand_id
1 'polypeptide(L)'
;MSEHSEHHINYTRIYIILLVLLIVSIIGPEIGIRWLTLITAFGIALVKANLVIQNFMHLRTERRIMKWLLAASLVLMFLMFFAVAPDVMRHTGTNWQNDAAQAAIERGVGGGEHGGEAAH
;
A
#
# COMPACT_ATOMS: atom_id res chain seq x y z
N MET A 1 -35.56 33.87 -23.76
CA MET A 1 -34.88 32.56 -23.69
C MET A 1 -33.42 32.83 -23.38
N SER A 2 -33.08 33.07 -22.11
CA SER A 2 -31.72 33.39 -21.68
C SER A 2 -30.93 32.09 -21.54
N GLU A 3 -29.98 31.87 -22.45
CA GLU A 3 -28.97 30.81 -22.36
C GLU A 3 -28.13 31.03 -21.10
N HIS A 4 -28.42 30.26 -20.05
CA HIS A 4 -27.46 30.00 -19.00
C HIS A 4 -26.50 28.93 -19.53
N SER A 5 -25.33 29.36 -20.03
CA SER A 5 -24.19 28.47 -20.20
C SER A 5 -23.71 28.01 -18.82
N GLU A 6 -24.39 27.00 -18.28
CA GLU A 6 -24.03 26.30 -17.07
C GLU A 6 -22.64 25.68 -17.26
N HIS A 7 -21.68 26.14 -16.47
CA HIS A 7 -20.28 25.73 -16.54
C HIS A 7 -20.12 24.32 -15.96
N HIS A 8 -20.71 23.32 -16.62
CA HIS A 8 -20.70 21.93 -16.22
C HIS A 8 -19.29 21.37 -16.38
N ILE A 9 -18.77 20.78 -15.30
CA ILE A 9 -17.47 20.12 -15.35
C ILE A 9 -17.65 18.78 -16.07
N ASN A 10 -16.90 18.59 -17.17
CA ASN A 10 -16.99 17.38 -17.98
C ASN A 10 -16.28 16.20 -17.29
N TYR A 11 -16.96 15.54 -16.36
CA TYR A 11 -16.44 14.36 -15.65
C TYR A 11 -15.98 13.24 -16.60
N THR A 12 -16.63 13.09 -17.75
CA THR A 12 -16.23 12.14 -18.80
C THR A 12 -14.81 12.40 -19.31
N ARG A 13 -14.41 13.67 -19.48
CA ARG A 13 -13.06 14.02 -19.91
C ARG A 13 -12.02 13.64 -18.86
N ILE A 14 -12.31 13.91 -17.60
CA ILE A 14 -11.41 13.59 -16.48
C ILE A 14 -11.29 12.07 -16.30
N TYR A 15 -12.39 11.33 -16.44
CA TYR A 15 -12.40 9.87 -16.46
C TYR A 15 -11.48 9.31 -17.56
N ILE A 16 -11.58 9.84 -18.79
CA ILE A 16 -10.72 9.41 -19.90
C ILE A 16 -9.24 9.68 -19.58
N ILE A 17 -8.92 10.85 -18.99
CA ILE A 17 -7.54 11.15 -18.56
C ILE A 17 -7.06 10.12 -17.54
N LEU A 18 -7.88 9.76 -16.54
CA LEU A 18 -7.53 8.74 -15.55
C LEU A 18 -7.31 7.36 -16.19
N LEU A 19 -8.13 6.99 -17.19
CA LEU A 19 -7.98 5.75 -17.95
C LEU A 19 -6.66 5.72 -18.73
N VAL A 20 -6.29 6.82 -19.38
CA VAL A 20 -5.00 6.93 -20.09
C VAL A 20 -3.84 6.80 -19.10
N LEU A 21 -3.90 7.52 -17.97
CA LEU A 21 -2.89 7.40 -16.91
C LEU A 21 -2.84 5.97 -16.32
N LEU A 22 -3.94 5.22 -16.35
CA LEU A 22 -3.96 3.80 -15.98
C LEU A 22 -3.18 2.95 -16.97
N ILE A 23 -3.47 3.08 -18.26
CA ILE A 23 -2.77 2.34 -19.31
C ILE A 23 -1.26 2.63 -19.26
N VAL A 24 -0.86 3.89 -19.13
CA VAL A 24 0.55 4.28 -19.01
C VAL A 24 1.20 3.65 -17.76
N SER A 25 0.48 3.57 -16.64
CA SER A 25 0.98 2.95 -15.42
C SER A 25 1.14 1.43 -15.53
N ILE A 26 0.37 0.77 -16.38
CA ILE A 26 0.47 -0.68 -16.63
C ILE A 26 1.67 -0.97 -17.55
N ILE A 27 1.89 -0.14 -18.56
CA ILE A 27 2.95 -0.34 -19.55
C ILE A 27 4.32 0.16 -19.06
N GLY A 28 4.34 1.22 -18.23
CA GLY A 28 5.58 1.85 -17.74
C GLY A 28 6.61 0.89 -17.11
N PRO A 29 6.20 -0.10 -16.30
CA PRO A 29 7.12 -1.09 -15.73
C PRO A 29 7.88 -1.97 -16.73
N GLU A 30 7.34 -2.17 -17.94
CA GLU A 30 7.92 -3.04 -18.98
C GLU A 30 9.23 -2.50 -19.57
N ILE A 31 9.59 -1.24 -19.26
CA ILE A 31 10.84 -0.60 -19.71
C ILE A 31 12.08 -1.21 -19.00
N GLY A 32 11.90 -1.98 -17.92
CA GLY A 32 12.98 -2.73 -17.25
C GLY A 32 13.94 -1.91 -16.38
N ILE A 33 13.79 -0.58 -16.36
CA ILE A 33 14.64 0.32 -15.57
C ILE A 33 13.99 0.58 -14.20
N ARG A 34 14.43 -0.15 -13.16
CA ARG A 34 13.79 -0.17 -11.83
C ARG A 34 13.57 1.23 -11.21
N TRP A 35 14.58 2.10 -11.22
CA TRP A 35 14.46 3.41 -10.59
C TRP A 35 13.53 4.35 -11.37
N LEU A 36 13.56 4.28 -12.71
CA LEU A 36 12.65 5.04 -13.56
C LEU A 36 11.21 4.59 -13.36
N THR A 37 10.96 3.28 -13.30
CA THR A 37 9.65 2.69 -13.01
C THR A 37 9.10 3.15 -11.67
N LEU A 38 9.94 3.25 -10.63
CA LEU A 38 9.50 3.75 -9.32
C LEU A 38 9.09 5.22 -9.40
N ILE A 39 9.93 6.08 -9.98
CA ILE A 39 9.61 7.51 -10.11
C ILE A 39 8.33 7.71 -10.92
N THR A 40 8.18 7.02 -12.05
CA THR A 40 7.01 7.17 -12.92
C THR A 40 5.75 6.60 -12.27
N ALA A 41 5.83 5.45 -11.59
CA ALA A 41 4.70 4.88 -10.86
C ALA A 41 4.19 5.83 -9.76
N PHE A 42 5.08 6.32 -8.89
CA PHE A 42 4.70 7.27 -7.83
C PHE A 42 4.23 8.61 -8.40
N GLY A 43 4.90 9.13 -9.43
CA GLY A 43 4.50 10.37 -10.10
C GLY A 43 3.09 10.29 -10.68
N ILE A 44 2.80 9.23 -11.44
CA ILE A 44 1.46 8.99 -12.00
C ILE A 44 0.42 8.79 -10.88
N ALA A 45 0.76 8.07 -9.81
CA ALA A 45 -0.14 7.85 -8.69
C ALA A 45 -0.53 9.19 -8.01
N LEU A 46 0.42 10.10 -7.79
CA LEU A 46 0.15 11.42 -7.23
C LEU A 46 -0.76 12.27 -8.14
N VAL A 47 -0.51 12.28 -9.45
CA VAL A 47 -1.35 13.01 -10.42
C VAL A 47 -2.78 12.45 -10.44
N LYS A 48 -2.94 11.13 -10.46
CA LYS A 48 -4.25 10.47 -10.38
C LYS A 48 -4.99 10.84 -9.11
N ALA A 49 -4.34 10.70 -7.96
CA ALA A 49 -4.94 11.01 -6.66
C ALA A 49 -5.40 12.47 -6.62
N ASN A 50 -4.59 13.40 -7.12
CA ASN A 50 -4.93 14.82 -7.16
C ASN A 50 -6.16 15.08 -8.05
N LEU A 51 -6.21 14.50 -9.25
CA LEU A 51 -7.37 14.61 -10.15
C LEU A 51 -8.66 14.07 -9.51
N VAL A 52 -8.58 12.95 -8.80
CA VAL A 52 -9.72 12.33 -8.11
C VAL A 52 -10.20 13.21 -6.95
N ILE A 53 -9.28 13.66 -6.09
CA ILE A 53 -9.59 14.52 -4.94
C ILE A 53 -10.27 15.81 -5.39
N GLN A 54 -9.72 16.47 -6.41
CA GLN A 54 -10.25 17.76 -6.85
C GLN A 54 -11.58 17.66 -7.61
N ASN A 55 -11.77 16.62 -8.42
CA ASN A 55 -12.92 16.54 -9.33
C ASN A 55 -13.99 15.56 -8.83
N PHE A 56 -13.65 14.32 -8.47
CA PHE A 56 -14.64 13.32 -8.08
C PHE A 56 -15.06 13.42 -6.61
N MET A 57 -14.13 13.79 -5.72
CA MET A 57 -14.45 14.04 -4.31
C MET A 57 -14.94 15.47 -4.04
N HIS A 58 -15.05 16.31 -5.08
CA HIS A 58 -15.54 17.69 -5.02
C HIS A 58 -14.78 18.62 -4.05
N LEU A 59 -13.58 18.23 -3.57
CA LEU A 59 -12.83 19.03 -2.59
C LEU A 59 -12.40 20.40 -3.12
N ARG A 60 -12.40 20.63 -4.43
CA ARG A 60 -12.12 21.95 -5.00
C ARG A 60 -13.18 22.98 -4.58
N THR A 61 -14.45 22.60 -4.63
CA THR A 61 -15.61 23.47 -4.38
C THR A 61 -16.06 23.42 -2.90
N GLU A 62 -15.71 22.36 -2.20
CA GLU A 62 -16.14 22.12 -0.82
C GLU A 62 -15.47 23.05 0.22
N ARG A 63 -16.06 23.09 1.43
CA ARG A 63 -15.56 23.89 2.55
C ARG A 63 -14.13 23.52 2.95
N ARG A 64 -13.37 24.53 3.40
CA ARG A 64 -11.95 24.37 3.84
C ARG A 64 -11.78 23.32 4.94
N ILE A 65 -12.80 23.10 5.79
CA ILE A 65 -12.76 22.07 6.83
C ILE A 65 -12.59 20.65 6.26
N MET A 66 -13.18 20.34 5.09
CA MET A 66 -13.04 19.02 4.47
C MET A 66 -11.61 18.76 3.98
N LYS A 67 -10.91 19.81 3.53
CA LYS A 67 -9.49 19.74 3.16
C LYS A 67 -8.63 19.40 4.37
N TRP A 68 -8.91 20.05 5.51
CA TRP A 68 -8.21 19.76 6.77
C TRP A 68 -8.53 18.38 7.31
N LEU A 69 -9.78 17.92 7.21
CA LEU A 69 -10.18 16.58 7.63
C LEU A 69 -9.46 15.50 6.80
N LEU A 70 -9.40 15.65 5.47
CA LEU A 70 -8.66 14.75 4.60
C LEU A 70 -7.15 14.79 4.88
N ALA A 71 -6.59 15.97 5.12
CA ALA A 71 -5.18 16.09 5.49
C ALA A 71 -4.91 15.41 6.85
N ALA A 72 -5.79 15.59 7.84
CA ALA A 72 -5.67 14.96 9.15
C ALA A 72 -5.78 13.43 9.06
N SER A 73 -6.68 12.89 8.24
CA SER A 73 -6.79 11.44 8.05
C SER A 73 -5.56 10.85 7.37
N LEU A 74 -4.99 11.54 6.38
CA LEU A 74 -3.72 11.14 5.75
C LEU A 74 -2.56 11.20 6.75
N VAL A 75 -2.45 12.27 7.53
CA VAL A 75 -1.41 12.41 8.57
C VAL A 75 -1.56 11.30 9.61
N LEU A 76 -2.78 11.02 10.07
CA LEU A 76 -3.04 9.94 11.02
C LEU A 76 -2.68 8.57 10.42
N MET A 77 -3.02 8.33 9.15
CA MET A 77 -2.65 7.10 8.43
C MET A 77 -1.13 6.93 8.39
N PHE A 78 -0.38 7.97 8.02
CA PHE A 78 1.09 7.92 8.01
C PHE A 78 1.65 7.73 9.41
N LEU A 79 1.12 8.45 10.40
CA LEU A 79 1.55 8.33 11.79
C LEU A 79 1.33 6.90 12.32
N MET A 80 0.16 6.31 12.07
CA MET A 80 -0.14 4.93 12.44
C MET A 80 0.79 3.94 11.72
N PHE A 81 1.00 4.12 10.42
CA PHE A 81 1.91 3.27 9.65
C PHE A 81 3.34 3.31 10.22
N PHE A 82 3.91 4.51 10.44
CA PHE A 82 5.26 4.64 10.96
C PHE A 82 5.38 4.24 12.44
N ALA A 83 4.33 4.44 13.25
CA ALA A 83 4.33 4.01 14.65
C ALA A 83 4.31 2.49 14.79
N VAL A 84 3.55 1.79 13.94
CA VAL A 84 3.41 0.32 13.97
C VAL A 84 4.51 -0.39 13.17
N ALA A 85 5.09 0.25 12.15
CA ALA A 85 6.15 -0.32 11.32
C ALA A 85 7.31 -0.95 12.11
N PRO A 86 7.96 -0.29 13.09
CA PRO A 86 9.08 -0.89 13.82
C PRO A 86 8.67 -2.06 14.71
N ASP A 87 7.39 -2.16 15.07
CA ASP A 87 6.86 -3.29 15.84
C ASP A 87 6.64 -4.51 14.92
N VAL A 88 5.92 -4.31 13.81
CA VAL A 88 5.60 -5.38 12.85
C VAL A 88 6.82 -5.87 12.07
N MET A 89 7.78 -5.00 11.74
CA MET A 89 8.98 -5.35 10.96
C MET A 89 10.05 -6.08 11.79
N ARG A 90 9.86 -6.24 13.10
CA ARG A 90 10.76 -7.05 13.93
C ARG A 90 10.36 -8.52 13.82
N HIS A 91 11.19 -9.32 13.15
CA HIS A 91 11.03 -10.77 13.07
C HIS A 91 11.45 -11.52 14.35
N THR A 92 11.86 -10.81 15.39
CA THR A 92 12.31 -11.36 16.68
C THR A 92 11.71 -10.55 17.83
N GLY A 93 10.95 -11.19 18.71
CA GLY A 93 10.38 -10.60 19.91
C GLY A 93 11.13 -11.03 21.18
N THR A 94 11.18 -10.16 22.19
CA THR A 94 11.92 -10.38 23.45
C THR A 94 11.48 -11.62 24.24
N ASN A 95 10.27 -12.13 24.01
CA ASN A 95 9.69 -13.29 24.68
C ASN A 95 9.27 -14.43 23.72
N TRP A 96 9.78 -14.46 22.49
CA TRP A 96 9.48 -15.58 21.59
C TRP A 96 10.30 -16.81 22.00
N GLN A 97 9.78 -17.59 22.95
CA GLN A 97 10.28 -18.91 23.31
C GLN A 97 9.41 -19.94 22.62
N ASN A 98 10.03 -20.81 21.82
CA ASN A 98 9.31 -21.89 21.14
C ASN A 98 9.19 -23.08 22.08
N ASP A 99 8.37 -22.92 23.13
CA ASP A 99 8.13 -23.94 24.15
C ASP A 99 7.60 -25.24 23.51
N ALA A 100 6.87 -25.11 22.39
CA ALA A 100 6.37 -26.25 21.62
C ALA A 100 7.49 -27.04 20.92
N ALA A 101 8.50 -26.37 20.34
CA ALA A 101 9.67 -27.00 19.74
C ALA A 101 10.61 -27.56 20.82
N GLN A 102 10.75 -26.86 21.94
CA GLN A 102 11.56 -27.33 23.06
C GLN A 102 10.94 -28.59 23.68
N ALA A 103 9.62 -28.60 23.89
CA ALA A 103 8.87 -29.77 24.33
C ALA A 103 8.78 -30.90 23.29
N ALA A 104 8.95 -30.61 22.00
CA ALA A 104 9.07 -31.64 20.96
C ALA A 104 10.46 -32.28 20.94
N ILE A 105 11.52 -31.50 21.18
CA ILE A 105 12.87 -32.02 21.36
C ILE A 105 12.94 -32.86 22.65
N GLU A 106 12.38 -32.39 23.77
CA GLU A 106 12.33 -33.18 25.00
C GLU A 106 11.52 -34.48 24.84
N ARG A 107 10.38 -34.44 24.15
CA ARG A 107 9.61 -35.66 23.84
C ARG A 107 10.32 -36.59 22.86
N GLY A 108 11.13 -36.05 21.94
CA GLY A 108 11.93 -36.83 20.99
C GLY A 108 13.20 -37.42 21.61
N VAL A 109 13.78 -36.77 22.63
CA VAL A 109 15.00 -37.21 23.33
C VAL A 109 14.70 -38.31 24.37
N GLY A 110 13.44 -38.51 24.77
CA GLY A 110 13.03 -39.60 25.67
C GLY A 110 12.64 -40.92 24.99
N GLY A 111 12.73 -41.01 23.66
CA GLY A 111 12.17 -42.11 22.87
C GLY A 111 13.20 -42.94 22.12
N GLY A 112 14.01 -43.72 22.85
CA GLY A 112 14.49 -45.03 22.39
C GLY A 112 15.63 -45.07 21.37
N GLU A 113 16.72 -45.72 21.79
CA GLU A 113 17.74 -46.29 20.91
C GLU A 113 17.12 -47.19 19.82
N HIS A 114 17.45 -46.91 18.57
CA HIS A 114 17.62 -47.89 17.49
C HIS A 114 18.92 -47.47 16.80
N GLY A 115 20.02 -48.22 16.85
CA GLY A 115 20.16 -49.64 16.58
C GLY A 115 21.11 -49.72 15.38
N GLY A 116 22.36 -50.10 15.62
CA GLY A 116 23.40 -50.10 14.59
C GLY A 116 23.22 -51.22 13.56
N GLU A 117 23.58 -50.95 12.31
CA GLU A 117 24.01 -51.92 11.28
C GLU A 117 24.63 -51.09 10.13
N ALA A 118 25.97 -51.03 10.03
CA ALA A 118 26.84 -51.86 9.18
C ALA A 118 27.13 -51.25 7.79
N ALA A 119 28.44 -51.03 7.56
CA ALA A 119 29.19 -51.08 6.30
C ALA A 119 28.60 -50.43 5.03
N HIS A 120 29.21 -49.32 4.58
CA HIS A 120 30.21 -49.30 3.50
C HIS A 120 30.68 -47.87 3.21
#